data_AF-A0A959Z1M8-F1
#
_entry.id   AF-A0A959Z1M8-F1
#
_cell.length_a   1.000
_cell.length_b   1.000
_cell.length_c   1.000
_cell.angle_alpha   90.00
_cell.angle_beta   90.00
_cell.angle_gamma   90.00
#
_symmetry.space_group_name_H-M   'P 1'
#
loop_
_entity.id
_entity.type
_entity.pdbx_description
1 polymer ?
#
loop_
_entity_poly.entity_id
_entity_poly.type
_entity_poly.pdbx_seq_one_letter_code
_entity_poly.pdbx_strand_id
1 'polypeptide(L)'
;FELKGGLLHAKYLLNLDTEDDDELTIGCAGGVDVTASGSYANEPAPSDHLGHRLTVRGLNGGHSGMDINKGLGNANKLMNRLLMAGEEHGVRVASIDGGGLRNAIPRESVATVLVPSDKAKAFGSAIGELAGTLKKEYSSTDPDLEVELTPVDVEGPVMKADDQRRFLRAVQACPNGIYRMSPDVDGLVQTS
;
A
#
# COMPACT_ATOMS: atom_id res chain seq x y z
N PHE A 1 0.57 -23.14 -22.07
CA PHE A 1 1.28 -24.43 -22.25
C PHE A 1 1.06 -25.21 -20.97
N GLU A 2 0.17 -26.19 -20.98
CA GLU A 2 -0.01 -27.08 -19.84
C GLU A 2 0.42 -28.48 -20.26
N LEU A 3 1.04 -29.24 -19.35
CA LEU A 3 1.46 -30.61 -19.61
C LEU A 3 0.21 -31.48 -19.81
N LYS A 4 0.17 -32.23 -20.91
CA LYS A 4 -0.94 -33.15 -21.20
C LYS A 4 -0.98 -34.27 -20.15
N GLY A 5 -2.16 -34.51 -19.57
CA GLY A 5 -2.35 -35.60 -18.61
C GLY A 5 -1.92 -36.97 -19.16
N GLY A 6 -1.28 -37.78 -18.32
CA GLY A 6 -0.79 -39.12 -18.68
C GLY A 6 0.63 -39.18 -19.28
N LEU A 7 1.33 -38.04 -19.41
CA LEU A 7 2.71 -37.99 -19.91
C LEU A 7 3.76 -38.54 -18.94
N LEU A 8 3.51 -38.49 -17.63
CA LEU A 8 4.46 -38.88 -16.59
C LEU A 8 3.87 -39.99 -15.72
N HIS A 9 4.66 -41.03 -15.46
CA HIS A 9 4.34 -42.11 -14.53
C HIS A 9 5.52 -42.38 -13.61
N ALA A 10 5.46 -41.85 -12.39
CA ALA A 10 6.48 -42.02 -11.37
C ALA A 10 5.84 -42.03 -9.98
N LYS A 11 6.47 -42.72 -9.03
CA LYS A 11 6.08 -42.72 -7.62
C LYS A 11 6.59 -41.49 -6.85
N TYR A 12 7.69 -40.91 -7.32
CA TYR A 12 8.37 -39.78 -6.68
C TYR A 12 8.66 -38.69 -7.70
N LEU A 13 8.54 -37.43 -7.28
CA LEU A 13 8.97 -36.25 -8.01
C LEU A 13 9.95 -35.51 -7.11
N LEU A 14 11.13 -35.20 -7.63
CA LEU A 14 12.10 -34.35 -6.96
C LEU A 14 12.14 -33.01 -7.70
N ASN A 15 11.62 -31.97 -7.06
CA ASN A 15 11.71 -30.61 -7.58
C ASN A 15 13.14 -30.09 -7.32
N LEU A 16 13.77 -29.50 -8.33
CA LEU A 16 15.11 -28.92 -8.25
C LEU A 16 15.09 -27.39 -8.34
N ASP A 17 13.92 -26.80 -8.12
CA ASP A 17 13.64 -25.36 -8.25
C ASP A 17 13.66 -24.67 -6.88
N THR A 18 14.43 -25.20 -5.92
CA THR A 18 14.72 -24.54 -4.65
C THR A 18 16.02 -23.77 -4.82
N GLU A 19 16.05 -22.51 -4.36
CA GLU A 19 17.17 -21.59 -4.56
C GLU A 19 18.25 -21.68 -3.46
N ASP A 20 17.97 -22.41 -2.37
CA ASP A 20 18.85 -22.57 -1.20
C ASP A 20 19.39 -24.02 -1.08
N ASP A 21 20.71 -24.13 -0.90
CA ASP A 21 21.44 -25.42 -0.95
C ASP A 21 21.28 -26.28 0.32
N ASP A 22 20.82 -25.70 1.43
CA ASP A 22 20.67 -26.35 2.73
C ASP A 22 19.20 -26.51 3.17
N GLU A 23 18.24 -26.25 2.27
CA GLU A 23 16.80 -26.33 2.55
C GLU A 23 16.06 -27.38 1.72
N LEU A 24 15.06 -28.02 2.33
CA LEU A 24 14.12 -28.92 1.65
C LEU A 24 12.72 -28.31 1.65
N THR A 25 12.28 -27.83 0.49
CA THR A 25 10.93 -27.30 0.31
C THR A 25 9.93 -28.44 0.14
N ILE A 26 9.04 -28.62 1.13
CA ILE A 26 7.99 -29.65 1.10
C ILE A 26 6.60 -29.11 0.74
N GLY A 27 6.47 -27.81 0.51
CA GLY A 27 5.22 -27.16 0.11
C GLY A 27 5.41 -25.69 -0.24
N CYS A 28 4.48 -25.14 -1.02
CA CYS A 28 4.41 -23.72 -1.36
C CYS A 28 2.99 -23.19 -1.20
N ALA A 29 2.85 -21.87 -1.07
CA ALA A 29 1.54 -21.23 -1.12
C ALA A 29 1.02 -21.22 -2.57
N GLY A 30 -0.29 -21.40 -2.73
CA GLY A 30 -0.98 -21.03 -3.97
C GLY A 30 -1.13 -19.51 -4.07
N GLY A 31 -1.48 -19.00 -5.26
CA GLY A 31 -1.69 -17.57 -5.49
C GLY A 31 -2.89 -17.29 -6.40
N VAL A 32 -3.53 -16.15 -6.20
CA VAL A 32 -4.59 -15.63 -7.07
C VAL A 32 -4.42 -14.12 -7.25
N ASP A 33 -4.50 -13.66 -8.49
CA ASP A 33 -4.50 -12.23 -8.78
C ASP A 33 -5.89 -11.64 -8.58
N VAL A 34 -6.00 -10.65 -7.70
CA VAL A 34 -7.22 -9.85 -7.51
C VAL A 34 -6.98 -8.45 -8.04
N THR A 35 -7.83 -8.01 -8.96
CA THR A 35 -7.84 -6.62 -9.45
C THR A 35 -9.19 -6.00 -9.12
N ALA A 36 -9.19 -4.99 -8.26
CA ALA A 36 -10.37 -4.18 -7.99
C ALA A 36 -10.31 -2.89 -8.82
N SER A 37 -11.37 -2.62 -9.59
CA SER A 37 -11.53 -1.39 -10.35
C SER A 37 -12.82 -0.69 -9.96
N GLY A 38 -12.83 0.64 -10.11
CA GLY A 38 -13.98 1.48 -9.80
C GLY A 38 -13.90 2.79 -10.56
N SER A 39 -15.00 3.54 -10.55
CA SER A 39 -15.09 4.87 -11.13
C SER A 39 -15.57 5.86 -10.08
N TYR A 40 -15.10 7.10 -10.18
CA TYR A 40 -15.49 8.20 -9.32
C TYR A 40 -15.86 9.41 -10.19
N ALA A 41 -16.75 10.26 -9.66
CA ALA A 41 -17.04 11.54 -10.29
C ALA A 41 -15.96 12.57 -9.92
N ASN A 42 -15.65 13.43 -10.87
CA ASN A 42 -14.77 14.58 -10.69
C ASN A 42 -15.59 15.84 -10.48
N GLU A 43 -15.07 16.78 -9.70
CA GLU A 43 -15.59 18.13 -9.60
C GLU A 43 -14.47 19.17 -9.69
N PRO A 44 -14.76 20.43 -10.09
CA PRO A 44 -13.75 21.47 -10.17
C PRO A 44 -13.02 21.66 -8.84
N ALA A 45 -11.71 21.86 -8.88
CA ALA A 45 -10.93 22.26 -7.72
C ALA A 45 -11.48 23.58 -7.13
N PRO A 46 -11.74 23.66 -5.82
CA PRO A 46 -12.16 24.91 -5.21
C PRO A 46 -11.05 25.96 -5.27
N SER A 47 -11.41 27.21 -5.60
CA SER A 47 -10.46 28.28 -5.87
C SER A 47 -9.73 28.83 -4.64
N ASP A 48 -10.22 28.53 -3.44
CA ASP A 48 -9.67 28.96 -2.14
C ASP A 48 -8.76 27.92 -1.49
N HIS A 49 -8.38 26.88 -2.23
CA HIS A 49 -7.51 25.81 -1.76
C HIS A 49 -6.07 25.94 -2.27
N LEU A 50 -5.14 25.42 -1.47
CA LEU A 50 -3.72 25.31 -1.79
C LEU A 50 -3.35 23.87 -2.15
N GLY A 51 -2.62 23.73 -3.25
CA GLY A 51 -2.13 22.45 -3.74
C GLY A 51 -0.89 21.95 -2.99
N HIS A 52 -0.87 20.66 -2.68
CA HIS A 52 0.26 19.99 -2.05
C HIS A 52 0.48 18.61 -2.67
N ARG A 53 1.74 18.23 -2.82
CA ARG A 53 2.17 16.86 -3.08
C ARG A 53 2.55 16.22 -1.75
N LEU A 54 1.82 15.16 -1.42
CA LEU A 54 2.11 14.27 -0.30
C LEU A 54 2.83 13.04 -0.82
N THR A 55 4.02 12.76 -0.30
CA THR A 55 4.85 11.63 -0.70
C THR A 55 5.12 10.75 0.50
N VAL A 56 4.90 9.45 0.37
CA VAL A 56 5.42 8.41 1.28
C VAL A 56 6.51 7.68 0.54
N ARG A 57 7.72 7.60 1.10
CA ARG A 57 8.87 6.91 0.48
C ARG A 57 9.82 6.33 1.53
N GLY A 58 10.87 5.65 1.08
CA GLY A 58 11.91 5.10 1.96
C GLY A 58 11.51 3.84 2.72
N LEU A 59 10.35 3.25 2.38
CA LEU A 59 10.00 1.91 2.82
C LEU A 59 10.88 0.88 2.10
N ASN A 60 11.26 -0.18 2.80
CA ASN A 60 12.17 -1.20 2.27
C ASN A 60 11.55 -1.95 1.08
N GLY A 61 10.25 -2.22 1.16
CA GLY A 61 9.56 -3.13 0.24
C GLY A 61 10.15 -4.53 0.29
N GLY A 62 9.78 -5.36 -0.67
CA GLY A 62 10.21 -6.75 -0.68
C GLY A 62 9.25 -7.61 -1.49
N HIS A 63 9.52 -8.91 -1.54
CA HIS A 63 8.67 -9.88 -2.18
C HIS A 63 7.39 -10.09 -1.36
N SER A 64 6.22 -9.84 -1.95
CA SER A 64 4.91 -9.88 -1.27
C SER A 64 4.53 -11.24 -0.64
N GLY A 65 5.17 -12.34 -1.05
CA GLY A 65 5.08 -13.65 -0.39
C GLY A 65 6.15 -13.84 0.70
N MET A 66 7.41 -14.04 0.29
CA MET A 66 8.54 -14.32 1.19
C MET A 66 8.75 -13.27 2.31
N ASP A 67 8.52 -11.99 2.03
CA ASP A 67 8.81 -10.90 2.97
C ASP A 67 7.58 -10.41 3.75
N ILE A 68 6.40 -11.01 3.55
CA ILE A 68 5.15 -10.52 4.16
C ILE A 68 5.14 -10.62 5.68
N ASN A 69 5.93 -11.55 6.23
CA ASN A 69 6.12 -11.77 7.66
C ASN A 69 7.09 -10.76 8.30
N LYS A 70 7.84 -9.97 7.52
CA LYS A 70 8.83 -9.02 8.03
C LYS A 70 8.22 -7.75 8.64
N GLY A 71 6.89 -7.59 8.56
CA GLY A 71 6.20 -6.44 9.14
C GLY A 71 6.46 -5.11 8.40
N LEU A 72 6.90 -5.18 7.14
CA LEU A 72 7.24 -4.02 6.32
C LEU A 72 6.00 -3.16 6.01
N GLY A 73 6.18 -1.84 5.98
CA GLY A 73 5.12 -0.91 5.63
C GLY A 73 4.67 -1.03 4.18
N ASN A 74 3.36 -0.88 3.95
CA ASN A 74 2.79 -0.74 2.60
C ASN A 74 2.50 0.74 2.32
N ALA A 75 3.21 1.35 1.36
CA ALA A 75 3.09 2.76 1.03
C ALA A 75 1.65 3.20 0.73
N ASN A 76 0.86 2.36 0.05
CA ASN A 76 -0.51 2.69 -0.34
C ASN A 76 -1.44 2.72 0.89
N LYS A 77 -1.24 1.81 1.85
CA LYS A 77 -2.00 1.81 3.11
C LYS A 77 -1.61 3.00 4.00
N LEU A 78 -0.33 3.35 4.05
CA LEU A 78 0.14 4.52 4.81
C LEU A 78 -0.34 5.84 4.19
N MET A 79 -0.29 5.97 2.86
CA MET A 79 -0.87 7.09 2.14
C MET A 79 -2.36 7.25 2.46
N ASN A 80 -3.13 6.15 2.45
CA ASN A 80 -4.54 6.19 2.80
C ASN A 80 -4.80 6.66 4.24
N ARG A 81 -3.96 6.24 5.22
CA ARG A 81 -4.04 6.74 6.61
C ARG A 81 -3.82 8.25 6.68
N LEU A 82 -2.83 8.77 5.96
CA LEU A 82 -2.54 10.21 5.91
C LEU A 82 -3.69 11.00 5.28
N LEU A 83 -4.25 10.51 4.17
CA LEU A 83 -5.41 11.15 3.51
C LEU A 83 -6.66 11.15 4.39
N MET A 84 -6.92 10.06 5.11
CA MET A 84 -8.04 9.99 6.07
C MET A 84 -7.85 10.99 7.23
N ALA A 85 -6.63 11.15 7.76
CA ALA A 85 -6.35 12.17 8.77
C ALA A 85 -6.55 13.61 8.23
N GLY A 86 -6.31 13.82 6.94
CA GLY A 86 -6.58 15.09 6.27
C GLY A 86 -8.06 15.43 6.08
N GLU A 87 -8.98 14.46 6.21
CA GLU A 87 -10.42 14.69 5.97
C GLU A 87 -10.99 15.76 6.92
N GLU A 88 -10.55 15.79 8.19
CA GLU A 88 -10.97 16.80 9.18
C GLU A 88 -10.54 18.22 8.78
N HIS A 89 -9.48 18.32 7.98
CA HIS A 89 -8.97 19.59 7.46
C HIS A 89 -9.51 19.93 6.07
N GLY A 90 -10.43 19.14 5.52
CA GLY A 90 -11.06 19.39 4.23
C GLY A 90 -10.18 19.03 3.03
N VAL A 91 -9.24 18.08 3.17
CA VAL A 91 -8.40 17.63 2.07
C VAL A 91 -9.23 17.11 0.89
N ARG A 92 -8.84 17.49 -0.33
CA ARG A 92 -9.43 17.07 -1.60
C ARG A 92 -8.38 16.37 -2.44
N VAL A 93 -8.65 15.15 -2.87
CA VAL A 93 -7.71 14.34 -3.63
C VAL A 93 -7.85 14.65 -5.12
N ALA A 94 -6.76 15.06 -5.77
CA ALA A 94 -6.67 15.19 -7.23
C ALA A 94 -6.15 13.91 -7.87
N SER A 95 -5.11 13.29 -7.28
CA SER A 95 -4.56 12.02 -7.74
C SER A 95 -3.88 11.25 -6.61
N ILE A 96 -3.82 9.93 -6.76
CA ILE A 96 -3.03 9.02 -5.92
C ILE A 96 -2.42 7.98 -6.86
N ASP A 97 -1.11 7.79 -6.75
CA ASP A 97 -0.36 6.76 -7.46
C ASP A 97 0.62 6.10 -6.49
N GLY A 98 0.81 4.79 -6.56
CA GLY A 98 1.68 4.11 -5.61
C GLY A 98 1.81 2.62 -5.82
N GLY A 99 3.00 2.10 -5.47
CA GLY A 99 3.45 0.76 -5.84
C GLY A 99 4.10 0.72 -7.22
N GLY A 100 4.30 -0.49 -7.74
CA GLY A 100 4.91 -0.68 -9.07
C GLY A 100 4.65 -2.07 -9.63
N LEU A 101 5.09 -3.10 -8.93
CA LEU A 101 4.85 -4.51 -9.30
C LEU A 101 3.84 -5.15 -8.36
N ARG A 102 2.99 -6.05 -8.89
CA ARG A 102 1.95 -6.74 -8.12
C ARG A 102 2.53 -7.62 -7.00
N ASN A 103 3.65 -8.27 -7.28
CA ASN A 103 4.33 -9.17 -6.36
C ASN A 103 5.33 -8.46 -5.43
N ALA A 104 5.33 -7.12 -5.40
CA ALA A 104 6.22 -6.33 -4.55
C ALA A 104 5.42 -5.53 -3.52
N ILE A 105 5.91 -5.51 -2.28
CA ILE A 105 5.38 -4.63 -1.23
C ILE A 105 5.65 -3.17 -1.66
N PRO A 106 4.62 -2.32 -1.81
CA PRO A 106 4.77 -0.94 -2.28
C PRO A 106 5.68 -0.10 -1.39
N ARG A 107 6.74 0.45 -1.97
CA ARG A 107 7.72 1.29 -1.27
C ARG A 107 7.41 2.78 -1.25
N GLU A 108 6.69 3.22 -2.28
CA GLU A 108 6.43 4.62 -2.53
C GLU A 108 4.98 4.82 -2.95
N SER A 109 4.43 5.94 -2.51
CA SER A 109 3.13 6.43 -2.96
C SER A 109 3.14 7.95 -2.96
N VAL A 110 2.56 8.54 -3.99
CA VAL A 110 2.44 9.99 -4.19
C VAL A 110 0.98 10.34 -4.38
N ALA A 111 0.51 11.33 -3.63
CA ALA A 111 -0.80 11.92 -3.79
C ALA A 111 -0.68 13.41 -4.06
N THR A 112 -1.48 13.91 -4.99
CA THR A 112 -1.70 15.35 -5.18
C THR A 112 -3.02 15.71 -4.51
N VAL A 113 -2.96 16.65 -3.57
CA VAL A 113 -4.11 17.07 -2.77
C VAL A 113 -4.26 18.57 -2.74
N LEU A 114 -5.48 19.03 -2.48
CA LEU A 114 -5.80 20.43 -2.25
C LEU A 114 -6.43 20.57 -0.86
N VAL A 115 -6.13 21.66 -0.16
CA VAL A 115 -6.64 21.92 1.19
C VAL A 115 -7.08 23.38 1.30
N PRO A 116 -8.18 23.71 1.99
CA PRO A 116 -8.57 25.09 2.24
C PRO A 116 -7.39 25.92 2.75
N SER A 117 -7.16 27.09 2.15
CA SER A 117 -6.01 27.96 2.46
C SER A 117 -5.95 28.36 3.94
N ASP A 118 -7.09 28.54 4.59
CA ASP A 118 -7.22 28.84 6.02
C ASP A 118 -6.88 27.63 6.93
N LYS A 119 -6.95 26.40 6.41
CA LYS A 119 -6.64 25.15 7.12
C LYS A 119 -5.28 24.56 6.78
N ALA A 120 -4.57 25.08 5.78
CA ALA A 120 -3.30 24.52 5.30
C ALA A 120 -2.26 24.30 6.41
N LYS A 121 -2.13 25.25 7.35
CA LYS A 121 -1.22 25.11 8.49
C LYS A 121 -1.63 23.99 9.46
N ALA A 122 -2.93 23.86 9.74
CA ALA A 122 -3.45 22.82 10.61
C ALA A 122 -3.28 21.43 9.97
N PHE A 123 -3.57 21.33 8.67
CA PHE A 123 -3.33 20.13 7.88
C PHE A 123 -1.87 19.71 7.89
N GLY A 124 -0.94 20.62 7.60
CA GLY A 124 0.50 20.31 7.63
C GLY A 124 0.97 19.84 9.01
N SER A 125 0.40 20.40 10.09
CA SER A 125 0.71 19.98 11.46
C SER A 125 0.21 18.55 11.75
N ALA A 126 -1.03 18.23 11.36
CA ALA A 126 -1.61 16.90 11.55
C ALA A 126 -0.88 15.83 10.73
N ILE A 127 -0.51 16.15 9.49
CA ILE A 127 0.29 15.26 8.64
C ILE A 127 1.69 15.05 9.26
N GLY A 128 2.33 16.10 9.78
CA GLY A 128 3.61 15.99 10.46
C GLY A 128 3.56 15.14 11.73
N GLU A 129 2.51 15.27 12.53
CA GLU A 129 2.31 14.45 13.74
C GLU A 129 2.11 12.97 13.40
N LEU A 130 1.24 12.68 12.41
CA LEU A 130 1.03 11.32 11.96
C LEU A 130 2.28 10.74 11.31
N ALA A 131 3.01 11.51 10.50
CA ALA A 131 4.29 11.11 9.94
C ALA A 131 5.31 10.72 11.03
N GLY A 132 5.41 11.52 12.10
CA GLY A 132 6.24 11.21 13.25
C GLY A 132 5.81 9.94 13.99
N THR A 133 4.50 9.67 14.03
CA THR A 133 3.94 8.43 14.60
C THR A 133 4.29 7.22 13.73
N LEU A 134 4.07 7.31 12.41
CA LEU A 134 4.40 6.25 11.46
C LEU A 134 5.90 5.92 11.49
N LYS A 135 6.76 6.94 11.53
CA LYS A 135 8.21 6.72 11.62
C LYS A 135 8.62 5.97 12.89
N LYS A 136 7.90 6.16 14.00
CA LYS A 136 8.11 5.39 15.24
C LYS A 136 7.54 3.98 15.15
N GLU A 137 6.34 3.82 14.58
CA GLU A 137 5.70 2.51 14.36
C GLU A 137 6.61 1.59 13.53
N TYR A 138 7.25 2.13 12.50
CA TYR A 138 8.06 1.38 11.54
C TYR A 138 9.58 1.53 11.74
N SER A 139 10.06 2.11 12.85
CA SER A 139 11.49 2.39 13.02
C SER A 139 12.40 1.16 12.94
N SER A 140 11.86 -0.02 13.26
CA SER A 140 12.60 -1.29 13.23
C SER A 140 12.56 -1.97 11.86
N THR A 141 11.51 -1.75 11.08
CA THR A 141 11.26 -2.47 9.82
C THR A 141 11.53 -1.61 8.59
N ASP A 142 11.31 -0.30 8.69
CA ASP A 142 11.45 0.69 7.62
C ASP A 142 12.08 1.99 8.20
N PRO A 143 13.35 1.94 8.64
CA PRO A 143 14.00 3.07 9.34
C PRO A 143 14.11 4.34 8.49
N ASP A 144 14.13 4.18 7.16
CA ASP A 144 14.24 5.25 6.18
C ASP A 144 12.88 5.80 5.73
N LEU A 145 11.78 5.35 6.35
CA LEU A 145 10.45 5.88 6.09
C LEU A 145 10.41 7.40 6.25
N GLU A 146 9.98 8.05 5.18
CA GLU A 146 9.84 9.49 5.07
C GLU A 146 8.47 9.84 4.51
N VAL A 147 7.84 10.85 5.12
CA VAL A 147 6.61 11.47 4.63
C VAL A 147 6.91 12.93 4.37
N GLU A 148 6.75 13.35 3.12
CA GLU A 148 6.99 14.73 2.70
C GLU A 148 5.70 15.38 2.24
N LEU A 149 5.50 16.64 2.64
CA LEU A 149 4.42 17.47 2.15
C LEU A 149 5.03 18.71 1.50
N THR A 150 4.91 18.83 0.17
CA THR A 150 5.50 19.94 -0.59
C THR A 150 4.41 20.74 -1.30
N PRO A 151 4.45 22.08 -1.29
CA PRO A 151 3.53 22.90 -2.07
C PRO A 151 3.72 22.64 -3.57
N VAL A 152 2.62 22.55 -4.32
CA VAL A 152 2.63 22.41 -5.78
C VAL A 152 1.45 23.15 -6.38
N ASP A 153 1.61 23.65 -7.61
CA ASP A 153 0.48 24.11 -8.41
C ASP A 153 -0.31 22.90 -8.90
N VAL A 154 -1.63 22.94 -8.73
CA VAL A 154 -2.52 21.85 -9.15
C VAL A 154 -3.48 22.37 -10.19
N GLU A 155 -3.31 21.90 -11.41
CA GLU A 155 -4.24 22.12 -12.52
C GLU A 155 -5.04 20.84 -12.73
N GLY A 156 -6.31 20.82 -12.34
CA GLY A 156 -7.18 19.67 -12.59
C GLY A 156 -8.37 19.57 -11.65
N PRO A 157 -9.33 18.68 -11.96
CA PRO A 157 -10.43 18.38 -11.06
C PRO A 157 -9.94 17.58 -9.84
N VAL A 158 -10.79 17.54 -8.82
CA VAL A 158 -10.63 16.68 -7.65
C VAL A 158 -11.73 15.62 -7.64
N MET A 159 -11.47 14.50 -6.96
CA MET A 159 -12.49 13.49 -6.68
C MET A 159 -13.66 14.16 -5.94
N LYS A 160 -14.90 13.91 -6.36
CA LYS A 160 -16.10 14.34 -5.64
C LYS A 160 -16.06 13.85 -4.19
N ALA A 161 -16.42 14.70 -3.24
CA ALA A 161 -16.20 14.44 -1.81
C ALA A 161 -16.80 13.11 -1.30
N ASP A 162 -18.01 12.74 -1.75
CA ASP A 162 -18.62 11.46 -1.36
C ASP A 162 -17.88 10.24 -1.93
N ASP A 163 -17.37 10.35 -3.16
CA ASP A 163 -16.61 9.27 -3.81
C ASP A 163 -15.23 9.13 -3.18
N GLN A 164 -14.56 10.25 -2.86
CA GLN A 164 -13.33 10.26 -2.08
C GLN A 164 -13.52 9.54 -0.74
N ARG A 165 -14.56 9.89 0.03
CA ARG A 165 -14.85 9.24 1.32
C ARG A 165 -15.05 7.73 1.15
N ARG A 166 -15.82 7.31 0.14
CA ARG A 166 -16.05 5.88 -0.14
C ARG A 166 -14.75 5.17 -0.52
N PHE A 167 -13.94 5.78 -1.38
CA PHE A 167 -12.66 5.24 -1.82
C PHE A 167 -11.71 5.05 -0.64
N LEU A 168 -11.47 6.09 0.17
CA LEU A 168 -10.55 6.02 1.30
C LEU A 168 -10.99 4.97 2.34
N ARG A 169 -12.30 4.86 2.59
CA ARG A 169 -12.87 3.82 3.47
C ARG A 169 -12.71 2.41 2.89
N ALA A 170 -12.90 2.24 1.59
CA ALA A 170 -12.70 0.96 0.92
C ALA A 170 -11.25 0.51 0.98
N VAL A 171 -10.30 1.41 0.68
CA VAL A 171 -8.86 1.12 0.80
C VAL A 171 -8.50 0.82 2.24
N GLN A 172 -9.05 1.55 3.22
CA GLN A 172 -8.80 1.28 4.64
C GLN A 172 -9.29 -0.12 5.05
N ALA A 173 -10.50 -0.49 4.65
CA ALA A 173 -11.13 -1.76 4.98
C ALA A 173 -10.52 -2.96 4.22
N CYS A 174 -9.86 -2.71 3.09
CA CYS A 174 -9.20 -3.75 2.30
C CYS A 174 -8.11 -4.45 3.14
N PRO A 175 -8.18 -5.78 3.34
CA PRO A 175 -7.15 -6.55 4.04
C PRO A 175 -5.78 -6.36 3.39
N ASN A 176 -4.72 -6.34 4.21
CA ASN A 176 -3.35 -6.24 3.73
C ASN A 176 -2.39 -6.85 4.76
N GLY A 177 -1.47 -7.70 4.30
CA GLY A 177 -0.51 -8.39 5.16
C GLY A 177 -1.04 -9.73 5.64
N ILE A 178 -0.44 -10.30 6.68
CA ILE A 178 -0.82 -11.62 7.19
C ILE A 178 -2.30 -11.64 7.60
N TYR A 179 -3.08 -12.50 6.95
CA TYR A 179 -4.45 -12.81 7.34
C TYR A 179 -4.49 -13.91 8.40
N ARG A 180 -3.62 -14.92 8.26
CA ARG A 180 -3.54 -16.05 9.20
C ARG A 180 -2.16 -16.71 9.22
N MET A 181 -1.67 -17.00 10.42
CA MET A 181 -0.52 -17.90 10.65
C MET A 181 -1.00 -19.35 10.76
N SER A 182 -0.18 -20.29 10.32
CA SER A 182 -0.46 -21.72 10.46
C SER A 182 -0.52 -22.11 11.95
N PRO A 183 -1.56 -22.83 12.40
CA PRO A 183 -1.58 -23.38 13.75
C PRO A 183 -0.67 -24.62 13.90
N ASP A 184 -0.29 -25.25 12.78
CA ASP A 184 0.41 -26.53 12.77
C ASP A 184 1.92 -26.38 12.56
N VAL A 185 2.37 -25.23 12.03
CA VAL A 185 3.77 -24.95 11.72
C VAL A 185 4.13 -23.56 12.25
N ASP A 186 5.04 -23.51 13.22
CA ASP A 186 5.47 -22.26 13.83
C ASP A 186 6.14 -21.33 12.80
N GLY A 187 5.85 -20.03 12.89
CA GLY A 187 6.37 -19.01 11.97
C GLY A 187 5.84 -19.05 10.53
N LEU A 188 5.02 -20.04 10.13
CA LEU A 188 4.54 -20.17 8.76
C LEU A 188 3.29 -19.30 8.51
N VAL A 189 3.38 -18.40 7.53
CA VAL A 189 2.20 -17.67 7.02
C VAL A 189 1.33 -18.63 6.21
N GLN A 190 0.07 -18.80 6.63
CA GLN A 190 -0.89 -19.64 5.93
C GLN A 190 -1.67 -18.86 4.85
N THR A 191 -1.99 -17.59 5.13
CA THR A 191 -2.67 -16.70 4.19
C THR A 191 -2.31 -15.25 4.47
N SER A 192 -2.09 -14.49 3.42
CA SER A 192 -1.79 -13.05 3.42
C SER A 192 -2.46 -12.38 2.23
#